data_AF-A0A453IWJ1-F1
#
_entry.id   AF-A0A453IWJ1-F1
#
_cell.length_a   1.000
_cell.length_b   1.000
_cell.length_c   1.000
_cell.angle_alpha   90.00
_cell.angle_beta   90.00
_cell.angle_gamma   90.00
#
_symmetry.space_group_name_H-M   'P 1'
#
loop_
_entity.id
_entity.type
_entity.pdbx_description
1 polymer ?
#
loop_
_entity_poly.entity_id
_entity_poly.type
_entity_poly.pdbx_seq_one_letter_code
_entity_poly.pdbx_strand_id
1 'polypeptide(L)'
;MVASEIAKNKALVRLVQIFEAREKRVTNQSAKEIVDPTRQEIQDVMAMVIADGAKPGSDEHFYASHLLLEKKNRDVFTSFKGHKPSERLAWIRRMWELNNNN
;
A
#
# COMPACT_ATOMS: atom_id res chain seq x y z
N MET A 1 39.32 6.41 46.19
CA MET A 1 38.71 5.15 45.68
C MET A 1 37.21 5.28 45.40
N VAL A 2 36.39 5.76 46.33
CA VAL A 2 34.90 5.79 46.22
C VAL A 2 34.36 6.55 44.98
N ALA A 3 34.95 7.70 44.62
CA ALA A 3 34.48 8.50 43.48
C ALA A 3 34.65 7.79 42.12
N SER A 4 35.65 6.92 41.97
CA SER A 4 35.88 6.15 40.74
C SER A 4 34.79 5.08 40.54
N GLU A 5 34.37 4.45 41.62
CA GLU A 5 33.35 3.39 41.59
C GLU A 5 31.96 3.96 41.29
N ILE A 6 31.64 5.14 41.84
CA ILE A 6 30.41 5.87 41.52
C ILE A 6 30.37 6.24 40.03
N ALA A 7 31.49 6.69 39.46
CA ALA A 7 31.57 7.05 38.04
C ALA A 7 31.36 5.83 37.12
N LYS A 8 31.95 4.68 37.46
CA LYS A 8 31.76 3.42 36.72
C LYS A 8 30.30 2.96 36.78
N ASN A 9 29.68 3.00 37.96
CA ASN A 9 28.28 2.62 38.12
C ASN A 9 27.35 3.52 37.30
N LYS A 10 27.62 4.83 37.25
CA LYS A 10 26.87 5.76 36.40
C LYS A 10 27.03 5.46 34.90
N ALA A 11 28.23 5.07 34.48
CA ALA A 11 28.50 4.67 33.10
C ALA A 11 27.73 3.37 32.74
N LEU A 12 27.69 2.40 33.63
CA LEU A 12 26.95 1.15 33.44
C LEU A 12 25.43 1.39 33.31
N VAL A 13 24.86 2.24 34.18
CA VAL A 13 23.44 2.61 34.08
C VAL A 13 23.13 3.26 32.73
N ARG A 14 24.01 4.15 32.25
CA ARG A 14 23.83 4.80 30.94
C ARG A 14 23.92 3.80 29.79
N LEU A 15 24.79 2.79 29.89
CA LEU A 15 24.93 1.74 28.89
C LEU A 15 23.63 0.91 28.78
N VAL A 16 23.05 0.52 29.93
CA VAL A 16 21.78 -0.23 29.99
C VAL A 16 20.65 0.56 29.33
N GLN A 17 20.51 1.85 29.66
CA GLN A 17 19.50 2.73 29.05
C GLN A 17 19.66 2.84 27.53
N ILE A 18 20.90 2.88 27.02
CA ILE A 18 21.18 2.90 25.58
C ILE A 18 20.74 1.59 24.93
N PHE A 19 21.00 0.44 25.56
CA PHE A 19 20.58 -0.87 25.04
C PHE A 19 19.06 -1.03 25.04
N GLU A 20 18.37 -0.65 26.12
CA GLU A 20 16.90 -0.67 26.18
C GLU A 20 16.27 0.25 25.13
N ALA A 21 16.84 1.44 24.91
CA ALA A 21 16.39 2.36 23.88
C ALA A 21 16.64 1.81 22.47
N ARG A 22 17.74 1.06 22.25
CA ARG A 22 18.03 0.40 20.98
C ARG A 22 17.08 -0.74 20.71
N GLU A 23 16.79 -1.58 21.70
CA GLU A 23 15.86 -2.70 21.59
C GLU A 23 14.46 -2.21 21.23
N LYS A 24 13.97 -1.16 21.91
CA LYS A 24 12.70 -0.48 21.56
C LYS A 24 12.68 0.08 20.14
N ARG A 25 13.82 0.57 19.61
CA ARG A 25 13.93 1.04 18.22
C ARG A 25 13.93 -0.11 17.23
N VAL A 26 14.61 -1.22 17.53
CA VAL A 26 14.68 -2.41 16.68
C VAL A 26 13.32 -3.10 16.59
N THR A 27 12.56 -3.18 17.68
CA THR A 27 11.17 -3.68 17.66
C THR A 27 10.23 -2.74 16.91
N ASN A 28 10.44 -1.42 16.96
CA ASN A 28 9.61 -0.46 16.23
C ASN A 28 10.01 -0.31 14.74
N GLN A 29 11.26 -0.65 14.38
CA GLN A 29 11.74 -0.61 12.98
C GLN A 29 11.44 -1.88 12.19
N SER A 30 11.08 -2.99 12.86
CA SER A 30 10.79 -4.27 12.20
C SER A 30 9.35 -4.43 11.69
N ALA A 31 8.48 -3.42 11.84
CA ALA A 31 7.06 -3.54 11.43
C ALA A 31 6.47 -2.28 10.76
N LYS A 32 7.29 -1.46 10.11
CA LYS A 32 6.79 -0.51 9.10
C LYS A 32 7.42 -0.88 7.76
N GLU A 33 6.91 -1.95 7.15
CA GLU A 33 6.86 -1.95 5.70
C GLU A 33 6.16 -0.64 5.32
N ILE A 34 6.89 0.28 4.71
CA ILE A 34 6.29 1.46 4.09
C ILE A 34 5.50 0.90 2.90
N VAL A 35 4.29 0.42 3.18
CA VAL A 35 3.34 0.03 2.15
C VAL A 35 3.05 1.32 1.40
N ASP A 36 3.55 1.41 0.17
CA ASP A 36 3.24 2.50 -0.74
C ASP A 36 1.71 2.60 -0.82
N PRO A 37 1.09 3.69 -0.35
CA PRO A 37 -0.36 3.81 -0.32
C PRO A 37 -0.95 3.70 -1.72
N THR A 38 -0.21 4.13 -2.75
CA THR A 38 -0.62 3.98 -4.16
C THR A 38 -0.69 2.52 -4.57
N ARG A 39 0.27 1.71 -4.13
CA ARG A 39 0.30 0.27 -4.41
C ARG A 39 -0.89 -0.43 -3.76
N GLN A 40 -1.24 -0.06 -2.53
CA GLN A 40 -2.42 -0.60 -1.86
C GLN A 40 -3.71 -0.20 -2.57
N GLU A 41 -3.86 1.08 -2.95
CA GLU A 41 -5.02 1.53 -3.73
C GLU A 41 -5.19 0.75 -5.03
N ILE A 42 -4.09 0.50 -5.76
CA ILE A 42 -4.10 -0.27 -7.00
C ILE A 42 -4.53 -1.72 -6.74
N GLN A 43 -4.03 -2.34 -5.68
CA GLN A 43 -4.44 -3.69 -5.30
C GLN A 43 -5.94 -3.75 -4.97
N ASP A 44 -6.46 -2.77 -4.24
CA ASP A 44 -7.86 -2.71 -3.85
C ASP A 44 -8.79 -2.54 -5.07
N VAL A 45 -8.44 -1.66 -6.02
CA VAL A 45 -9.23 -1.49 -7.25
C VAL A 45 -9.16 -2.70 -8.17
N MET A 46 -8.00 -3.37 -8.27
CA MET A 46 -7.88 -4.60 -9.05
C MET A 46 -8.66 -5.76 -8.42
N ALA A 47 -8.72 -5.83 -7.09
CA ALA A 47 -9.58 -6.80 -6.39
C ALA A 47 -11.06 -6.54 -6.69
N MET A 48 -11.50 -5.28 -6.78
CA MET A 48 -12.86 -4.94 -7.20
C MET A 48 -13.15 -5.36 -8.64
N VAL A 49 -12.21 -5.17 -9.57
CA VAL A 49 -12.35 -5.61 -10.96
C VAL A 49 -12.59 -7.12 -11.04
N ILE A 50 -11.86 -7.91 -10.25
CA ILE A 50 -12.06 -9.36 -10.17
C ILE A 50 -13.41 -9.71 -9.53
N ALA A 51 -13.78 -9.02 -8.44
CA ALA A 51 -15.08 -9.21 -7.79
C ALA A 51 -16.26 -8.88 -8.72
N ASP A 52 -16.04 -8.02 -9.72
CA ASP A 52 -17.05 -7.70 -10.73
C ASP A 52 -17.20 -8.74 -11.84
N GLY A 53 -16.32 -9.75 -11.85
CA GLY A 53 -16.37 -10.87 -12.79
C GLY A 53 -15.28 -10.85 -13.86
N ALA A 54 -14.36 -9.89 -13.83
CA ALA A 54 -13.17 -9.97 -14.69
C ALA A 54 -12.29 -11.14 -14.23
N LYS A 55 -11.85 -11.98 -15.16
CA LYS A 55 -10.95 -13.09 -14.86
C LYS A 55 -9.51 -12.62 -15.02
N PRO A 56 -8.55 -13.08 -14.20
CA PRO A 56 -7.14 -12.84 -14.45
C PRO A 56 -6.78 -13.23 -15.90
N GLY A 57 -6.22 -12.28 -16.65
CA GLY A 57 -5.86 -12.46 -18.06
C GLY A 57 -7.00 -12.25 -19.07
N SER A 58 -8.22 -11.92 -18.65
CA SER A 58 -9.26 -11.44 -19.58
C SER A 58 -8.95 -10.03 -20.07
N ASP A 59 -9.60 -9.64 -21.16
CA ASP A 59 -9.47 -8.29 -21.73
C ASP A 59 -9.79 -7.21 -20.70
N GLU A 60 -10.86 -7.36 -19.91
CA GLU A 60 -11.23 -6.39 -18.87
C GLU A 60 -10.16 -6.27 -17.80
N HIS A 61 -9.57 -7.40 -17.38
CA HIS A 61 -8.47 -7.39 -16.41
C HIS A 61 -7.22 -6.72 -16.99
N PHE A 62 -6.91 -6.97 -18.26
CA PHE A 62 -5.79 -6.35 -18.96
C PHE A 62 -5.98 -4.84 -19.15
N TYR A 63 -7.18 -4.41 -19.56
CA TYR A 63 -7.52 -2.99 -19.69
C TYR A 63 -7.44 -2.29 -18.34
N ALA A 64 -7.98 -2.91 -17.29
CA ALA A 64 -7.92 -2.40 -15.93
C ALA A 64 -6.48 -2.18 -15.44
N SER A 65 -5.59 -3.15 -15.69
CA SER A 65 -4.20 -3.08 -15.22
C SER A 65 -3.40 -1.91 -15.81
N HIS A 66 -3.84 -1.39 -16.96
CA HIS A 66 -3.24 -0.21 -17.60
C HIS A 66 -3.97 1.08 -17.20
N LEU A 67 -5.30 1.08 -17.25
CA LEU A 67 -6.09 2.27 -16.94
C LEU A 67 -5.95 2.71 -15.48
N LEU A 68 -5.93 1.77 -14.52
CA LEU A 68 -5.98 2.07 -13.08
C LEU A 68 -4.62 2.47 -12.49
N LEU A 69 -3.55 2.49 -13.30
CA LEU A 69 -2.29 3.14 -12.90
C LEU A 69 -2.47 4.65 -12.73
N GLU A 70 -3.35 5.27 -13.51
CA GLU A 70 -3.66 6.69 -13.40
C GLU A 70 -4.67 6.96 -12.28
N LYS A 71 -4.34 7.87 -11.36
CA LYS A 71 -5.21 8.22 -10.22
C LYS A 71 -6.61 8.66 -10.65
N LYS A 72 -6.73 9.48 -11.70
CA LYS A 72 -8.02 9.95 -12.23
C LYS A 72 -8.95 8.79 -12.61
N ASN A 73 -8.40 7.72 -13.17
CA ASN A 73 -9.18 6.56 -13.59
C ASN A 73 -9.60 5.73 -12.37
N ARG A 74 -8.75 5.64 -11.32
CA ARG A 74 -9.14 5.01 -10.05
C ARG A 74 -10.26 5.79 -9.34
N ASP A 75 -10.16 7.11 -9.29
CA ASP A 75 -11.17 7.98 -8.67
C ASP A 75 -12.52 7.82 -9.38
N VAL A 76 -12.53 7.78 -10.72
CA VAL A 76 -13.75 7.52 -11.51
C VAL A 76 -14.24 6.08 -11.29
N PHE A 77 -13.37 5.08 -11.36
CA PHE A 77 -13.73 3.68 -11.17
C PHE A 77 -14.38 3.42 -9.80
N THR A 78 -13.85 4.02 -8.74
CA THR A 78 -14.37 3.91 -7.38
C THR A 78 -15.69 4.65 -7.17
N SER A 79 -15.99 5.68 -7.97
CA SER A 79 -17.29 6.37 -7.92
C SER A 79 -18.48 5.46 -8.27
N PHE A 80 -18.23 4.37 -9.01
CA PHE A 80 -19.22 3.33 -9.33
C PHE A 80 -19.47 2.37 -8.15
N LYS A 81 -18.92 2.60 -6.96
CA LYS A 81 -19.17 1.78 -5.78
C LYS A 81 -20.65 1.89 -5.38
N GLY A 82 -21.40 0.80 -5.59
CA GLY A 82 -22.87 0.75 -5.42
C GLY A 82 -23.64 0.54 -6.72
N HIS A 83 -22.98 0.67 -7.86
CA HIS A 83 -23.53 0.31 -9.17
C HIS A 83 -23.36 -1.18 -9.48
N LYS A 84 -24.07 -1.65 -10.52
CA LYS A 84 -23.95 -3.04 -10.97
C LYS A 84 -22.52 -3.32 -11.47
N PRO A 85 -21.92 -4.48 -11.12
CA PRO A 85 -20.62 -4.90 -11.63
C PRO A 85 -20.43 -4.73 -13.14
N SER A 86 -21.46 -5.08 -13.92
CA SER A 86 -21.45 -4.97 -15.38
C SER A 86 -21.26 -3.54 -15.90
N GLU A 87 -21.79 -2.53 -15.19
CA GLU A 87 -21.67 -1.12 -15.60
C GLU A 87 -20.22 -0.64 -15.43
N ARG A 88 -19.59 -1.07 -14.33
CA ARG A 88 -18.20 -0.74 -14.01
C ARG A 88 -17.21 -1.44 -14.96
N LEU A 89 -17.44 -2.71 -15.31
CA LEU A 89 -16.65 -3.40 -16.34
C LEU A 89 -16.89 -2.80 -17.74
N ALA A 90 -18.11 -2.40 -18.07
CA ALA A 90 -18.40 -1.74 -19.34
C ALA A 90 -17.67 -0.40 -19.47
N TRP A 91 -17.53 0.36 -18.36
CA TRP A 91 -16.73 1.58 -18.35
C TRP A 91 -15.26 1.32 -18.69
N ILE A 92 -14.65 0.26 -18.12
CA ILE A 92 -13.26 -0.13 -18.43
C ILE A 92 -13.10 -0.35 -19.95
N ARG A 93 -13.98 -1.15 -20.55
CA ARG A 93 -13.90 -1.46 -21.99
C ARG A 93 -14.02 -0.20 -22.84
N ARG A 94 -15.02 0.65 -22.57
CA ARG A 94 -15.24 1.90 -23.32
C ARG A 94 -14.08 2.88 -23.18
N MET A 95 -13.51 2.99 -21.98
CA MET A 95 -12.38 3.89 -21.73
C MET A 95 -11.12 3.41 -22.45
N TRP A 96 -10.90 2.09 -22.49
CA TRP A 96 -9.80 1.51 -23.26
C TRP A 96 -9.96 1.79 -24.76
N GLU A 97 -11.14 1.51 -25.31
CA GLU A 97 -11.45 1.78 -26.72
C GLU A 97 -11.24 3.25 -27.07
N LEU A 98 -11.72 4.18 -26.24
CA LEU A 98 -11.55 5.62 -26.45
C LEU A 98 -10.08 6.04 -26.52
N ASN A 99 -9.22 5.42 -25.69
CA ASN A 99 -7.80 5.76 -25.63
C ASN A 99 -6.98 5.15 -26.78
N ASN A 100 -7.46 4.08 -27.42
CA ASN A 100 -6.71 3.32 -28.43
C ASN A 100 -7.29 3.43 -29.84
N ASN A 101 -8.48 4.03 -30.01
CA ASN A 101 -9.11 4.25 -31.32
C ASN A 101 -8.92 5.69 -31.87
N ASN A 102 -7.95 6.44 -31.34
CA ASN A 102 -7.53 7.76 -31.85
C ASN A 102 -6.24 7.67 -32.64
#